data_AF-A0AA88V5V0-F1
#
_entry.id   AF-A0AA88V5V0-F1
#
_cell.length_a   1.000
_cell.length_b   1.000
_cell.length_c   1.000
_cell.angle_alpha   90.00
_cell.angle_beta   90.00
_cell.angle_gamma   90.00
#
_symmetry.space_group_name_H-M   'P 1'
#
loop_
_entity.id
_entity.type
_entity.pdbx_description
1 polymer ?
#
loop_
_entity_poly.entity_id
_entity_poly.type
_entity_poly.pdbx_seq_one_letter_code
_entity_poly.pdbx_strand_id
1 'polypeptide(L)'
;MHMISKRSADIQASAATTMVKQHNFFDAEDEVEIEKEWDSQEPFVETRPKTNKHKRMEVLYLLCSIITTSLTSLTLSLLLLLRRLLPSTAAPHHPADPSVSLYQGTVWHERRRPVHHSFKYTVRYALVDLDHSSHAPHDHLSANDARLRARTSGPVFLLTIPPSVGYEQNPLSLYYCYDLEGSTHSLKRCMAEELFGNLLQAKM
;
A
#
# COMPACT_ATOMS: atom_id res chain seq x y z
N MET A 1 -39.58 -39.86 42.88
CA MET A 1 -38.31 -39.12 43.05
C MET A 1 -38.47 -37.81 42.28
N HIS A 2 -38.57 -36.69 43.00
CA HIS A 2 -38.39 -35.25 42.69
C HIS A 2 -38.15 -34.82 41.21
N MET A 3 -38.57 -33.65 40.67
CA MET A 3 -39.33 -32.46 41.09
C MET A 3 -39.51 -31.54 39.84
N ILE A 4 -40.67 -30.85 39.73
CA ILE A 4 -40.90 -29.42 39.34
C ILE A 4 -40.34 -28.93 37.97
N SER A 5 -41.11 -28.46 36.98
CA SER A 5 -42.24 -27.49 36.86
C SER A 5 -41.82 -26.14 36.24
N LYS A 6 -42.58 -25.78 35.19
CA LYS A 6 -42.76 -24.54 34.42
C LYS A 6 -42.52 -23.17 35.12
N ARG A 7 -42.06 -22.18 34.33
CA ARG A 7 -42.60 -20.80 34.08
C ARG A 7 -41.64 -20.08 33.09
N SER A 8 -42.05 -19.44 31.98
CA SER A 8 -42.94 -18.29 31.70
C SER A 8 -42.26 -16.91 31.81
N ALA A 9 -42.63 -16.00 30.89
CA ALA A 9 -42.29 -14.56 30.74
C ALA A 9 -40.94 -14.26 30.05
N ASP A 10 -40.81 -13.66 28.87
CA ASP A 10 -41.55 -12.59 28.17
C ASP A 10 -41.41 -11.22 28.85
N ILE A 11 -41.11 -10.19 28.03
CA ILE A 11 -41.42 -8.76 28.21
C ILE A 11 -40.30 -7.78 28.70
N GLN A 12 -40.18 -6.70 27.91
CA GLN A 12 -39.75 -5.30 28.19
C GLN A 12 -38.29 -5.03 28.55
N ALA A 13 -37.60 -4.15 27.82
CA ALA A 13 -37.75 -2.68 27.80
C ALA A 13 -37.30 -2.01 29.10
N SER A 14 -36.84 -0.78 28.94
CA SER A 14 -36.52 0.18 29.99
C SER A 14 -35.10 0.08 30.57
N ALA A 15 -34.20 0.79 29.88
CA ALA A 15 -33.34 1.73 30.61
C ALA A 15 -34.25 2.64 31.47
N ALA A 16 -34.16 2.51 32.79
CA ALA A 16 -34.69 3.48 33.76
C ALA A 16 -33.47 4.17 34.39
N THR A 17 -33.22 5.44 34.09
CA THR A 17 -33.86 6.63 34.68
C THR A 17 -33.51 6.79 36.15
N THR A 18 -32.73 7.84 36.44
CA THR A 18 -32.97 8.70 37.60
C THR A 18 -32.68 10.15 37.22
N MET A 19 -33.80 10.87 37.04
CA MET A 19 -34.12 12.29 37.32
C MET A 19 -33.21 13.38 36.74
N VAL A 20 -33.66 14.15 35.74
CA VAL A 20 -34.69 15.21 35.78
C VAL A 20 -34.33 16.32 36.78
N LYS A 21 -33.93 17.48 36.25
CA LYS A 21 -34.72 18.72 36.33
C LYS A 21 -34.06 19.81 35.49
N GLN A 22 -34.68 20.21 34.38
CA GLN A 22 -34.78 21.63 34.09
C GLN A 22 -35.99 21.93 33.22
N HIS A 23 -36.63 22.98 33.68
CA HIS A 23 -37.94 23.49 33.33
C HIS A 23 -37.75 24.63 32.32
N ASN A 24 -38.85 25.02 31.69
CA ASN A 24 -39.05 26.14 30.76
C ASN A 24 -38.82 25.71 29.30
N PHE A 25 -39.85 25.45 28.50
CA PHE A 25 -40.87 26.40 28.02
C PHE A 25 -40.19 27.69 27.56
N PHE A 26 -39.76 27.71 26.31
CA PHE A 26 -39.41 28.93 25.57
C PHE A 26 -39.80 28.73 24.10
N ASP A 27 -40.35 29.81 23.55
CA ASP A 27 -41.21 29.84 22.37
C ASP A 27 -40.50 29.55 21.05
N ALA A 28 -41.28 29.08 20.08
CA ALA A 28 -40.88 28.76 18.70
C ALA A 28 -40.56 30.01 17.83
N GLU A 29 -40.09 31.10 18.44
CA GLU A 29 -39.72 32.34 17.73
C GLU A 29 -38.19 32.54 17.60
N ASP A 30 -37.37 31.76 18.32
CA ASP A 30 -35.91 31.91 18.30
C ASP A 30 -35.21 31.21 17.11
N GLU A 31 -35.87 30.28 16.40
CA GLU A 31 -35.26 29.61 15.23
C GLU A 31 -35.16 30.55 14.01
N VAL A 32 -36.04 31.55 13.90
CA VAL A 32 -36.05 32.48 12.75
C VAL A 32 -34.96 33.54 12.85
N GLU A 33 -34.44 33.81 14.05
CA GLU A 33 -33.38 34.80 14.26
C GLU A 33 -31.98 34.18 14.04
N ILE A 34 -31.80 32.89 14.35
CA ILE A 34 -30.51 32.20 14.19
C ILE A 34 -30.21 31.87 12.71
N GLU A 35 -31.20 31.50 11.90
CA GLU A 35 -30.98 31.25 10.45
C GLU A 35 -30.64 32.54 9.67
N LYS A 36 -31.11 33.71 10.11
CA LYS A 36 -30.79 34.99 9.45
C LYS A 36 -29.38 35.49 9.75
N GLU A 37 -28.80 35.07 10.87
CA GLU A 37 -27.43 35.44 11.25
C GLU A 37 -26.38 34.63 10.47
N TRP A 38 -26.68 33.38 10.11
CA TRP A 38 -25.77 32.52 9.34
C TRP A 38 -25.72 32.81 7.84
N ASP A 39 -26.77 33.40 7.26
CA ASP A 39 -26.82 33.76 5.82
C ASP A 39 -26.26 35.17 5.53
N SER A 40 -25.94 35.94 6.59
CA SER A 40 -25.42 37.31 6.48
C SER A 40 -23.89 37.41 6.62
N GLN A 41 -23.19 36.30 6.89
CA GLN A 41 -21.73 36.25 6.81
C GLN A 41 -21.29 35.84 5.41
N GLU A 42 -21.31 36.80 4.49
CA GLU A 42 -20.47 36.76 3.28
C GLU A 42 -19.06 36.31 3.70
N PRO A 43 -18.51 35.22 3.14
CA PRO A 43 -17.16 34.81 3.48
C PRO A 43 -16.24 35.99 3.19
N PHE A 44 -15.59 36.53 4.22
CA PHE A 44 -14.58 37.56 4.08
C PHE A 44 -13.39 36.95 3.34
N VAL A 45 -13.51 36.87 2.02
CA VAL A 45 -12.39 36.63 1.13
C VAL A 45 -11.72 37.99 1.01
N GLU A 46 -10.67 38.22 1.80
CA GLU A 46 -9.81 39.37 1.60
C GLU A 46 -9.07 39.19 0.25
N THR A 47 -9.74 39.46 -0.86
CA THR A 47 -9.09 39.61 -2.15
C THR A 47 -8.40 40.97 -2.16
N ARG A 48 -7.30 41.11 -1.41
CA ARG A 48 -6.41 42.25 -1.62
C ARG A 48 -6.07 42.26 -3.11
N PRO A 49 -6.30 43.37 -3.83
CA PRO A 49 -5.95 43.43 -5.24
C PRO A 49 -4.45 43.19 -5.36
N LYS A 50 -4.07 42.00 -5.82
CA LYS A 50 -2.68 41.65 -6.08
C LYS A 50 -2.10 42.72 -6.98
N THR A 51 -1.19 43.52 -6.42
CA THR A 51 -0.59 44.65 -7.14
C THR A 51 0.00 44.14 -8.46
N ASN A 52 0.04 44.97 -9.49
CA ASN A 52 0.66 44.58 -10.77
C ASN A 52 2.09 44.07 -10.59
N LYS A 53 2.79 44.51 -9.54
CA LYS A 53 4.11 43.97 -9.14
C LYS A 53 4.02 42.51 -8.67
N HIS A 54 3.05 42.16 -7.83
CA HIS A 54 2.87 40.79 -7.32
C HIS A 54 2.49 39.81 -8.45
N LYS A 55 1.57 40.19 -9.33
CA LYS A 55 1.23 39.37 -10.52
C LYS A 55 2.44 39.13 -11.42
N ARG A 56 3.30 40.15 -11.60
CA ARG A 56 4.56 40.01 -12.36
C ARG A 56 5.54 39.04 -11.70
N MET A 57 5.65 39.06 -10.37
CA MET A 57 6.53 38.13 -9.64
C MET A 57 6.04 36.68 -9.70
N GLU A 58 4.73 36.44 -9.66
CA GLU A 58 4.15 35.10 -9.83
C GLU A 58 4.40 34.55 -11.23
N VAL A 59 4.21 35.38 -12.26
CA VAL A 59 4.50 35.00 -13.65
C VAL A 59 5.99 34.68 -13.84
N LEU A 60 6.89 35.49 -13.26
CA LEU A 60 8.32 35.20 -13.30
C LEU A 60 8.67 33.89 -12.58
N TYR A 61 8.08 33.63 -11.42
CA TYR A 61 8.26 32.37 -10.71
C TYR A 61 7.78 31.17 -11.53
N LEU A 62 6.59 31.27 -12.14
CA LEU A 62 6.04 30.22 -13.00
C LEU A 62 6.93 29.97 -14.22
N LEU A 63 7.39 31.02 -14.90
CA LEU A 63 8.30 30.89 -16.04
C LEU A 63 9.64 30.27 -15.63
N CYS A 64 10.23 30.73 -14.52
CA CYS A 64 11.45 30.14 -13.97
C CYS A 64 11.23 28.66 -13.61
N SER A 65 10.09 28.30 -13.02
CA SER A 65 9.74 26.91 -12.67
C SER A 65 9.59 26.03 -13.91
N ILE A 66 8.91 26.52 -14.96
CA ILE A 66 8.77 25.80 -16.23
C ILE A 66 10.13 25.62 -16.91
N ILE A 67 10.96 26.67 -16.93
CA ILE A 67 12.29 26.62 -17.54
C ILE A 67 13.17 25.63 -16.77
N THR A 68 13.22 25.70 -15.44
CA THR A 68 14.07 24.80 -14.63
C THR A 68 13.63 23.35 -14.76
N THR A 69 12.33 23.05 -14.68
CA THR A 69 11.81 21.68 -14.86
C THR A 69 12.04 21.15 -16.27
N SER A 70 11.92 22.01 -17.29
CA SER A 70 12.20 21.64 -18.68
C SER A 70 13.70 21.35 -18.88
N LEU A 71 14.57 22.17 -18.31
CA LEU A 71 16.02 21.99 -18.40
C LEU A 71 16.48 20.74 -17.65
N THR A 72 15.96 20.48 -16.44
CA THR A 72 16.30 19.27 -15.67
C THR A 72 15.79 18.00 -16.35
N SER A 73 14.59 18.03 -16.92
CA SER A 73 14.04 16.91 -17.68
C SER A 73 14.87 16.64 -18.94
N LEU A 74 15.27 17.69 -19.66
CA LEU A 74 16.11 17.59 -20.85
C LEU A 74 17.51 17.04 -20.51
N THR A 75 18.14 17.52 -19.44
CA THR A 75 19.45 17.03 -19.02
C THR A 75 19.39 15.58 -18.55
N LEU A 76 18.40 15.19 -17.75
CA LEU A 76 18.19 13.79 -17.34
C LEU A 76 17.94 12.88 -18.54
N SER A 77 17.11 13.32 -19.49
CA SER A 77 16.82 12.56 -20.72
C SER A 77 18.09 12.38 -21.57
N LEU A 78 18.89 13.44 -21.72
CA LEU A 78 20.15 13.38 -22.44
C LEU A 78 21.18 12.49 -21.72
N LEU A 79 21.25 12.54 -20.39
CA LEU A 79 22.10 11.66 -19.58
C LEU A 79 21.72 10.18 -19.74
N LEU A 80 20.41 9.87 -19.76
CA LEU A 80 19.93 8.51 -20.01
C LEU A 80 20.25 8.03 -21.44
N LEU A 81 20.10 8.91 -22.44
CA LEU A 81 20.51 8.61 -23.83
C LEU A 81 22.02 8.38 -23.93
N LEU A 82 22.81 9.25 -23.31
CA LEU A 82 24.26 9.13 -23.27
C LEU A 82 24.67 7.82 -22.58
N ARG A 83 24.05 7.46 -21.45
CA ARG A 83 24.29 6.17 -20.77
C ARG A 83 23.92 4.95 -21.61
N ARG A 84 22.95 5.06 -22.52
CA ARG A 84 22.64 4.00 -23.49
C ARG A 84 23.64 3.91 -24.64
N LEU A 85 24.24 5.04 -25.02
CA LEU A 85 25.17 5.15 -26.15
C LEU A 85 26.62 4.89 -25.75
N LEU A 86 27.01 5.13 -24.50
CA LEU A 86 28.28 4.64 -23.98
C LEU A 86 28.16 3.12 -23.80
N PRO A 87 28.97 2.32 -24.51
CA PRO A 87 29.06 0.90 -24.21
C PRO A 87 29.51 0.77 -22.76
N SER A 88 28.69 0.11 -21.95
CA SER A 88 29.11 -0.33 -20.63
C SER A 88 30.38 -1.14 -20.84
N THR A 89 31.51 -0.65 -20.33
CA THR A 89 32.67 -1.49 -20.02
C THR A 89 32.24 -2.41 -18.88
N ALA A 90 31.35 -3.36 -19.21
CA ALA A 90 31.04 -4.48 -18.36
C ALA A 90 32.37 -5.21 -18.17
N ALA A 91 32.83 -5.24 -16.92
CA ALA A 91 33.87 -6.17 -16.49
C ALA A 91 33.53 -7.57 -17.02
N PRO A 92 34.54 -8.40 -17.34
CA PRO A 92 34.33 -9.69 -17.97
C PRO A 92 33.25 -10.48 -17.22
N HIS A 93 32.13 -10.73 -17.92
CA HIS A 93 31.02 -11.52 -17.44
C HIS A 93 31.55 -12.93 -17.16
N HIS A 94 31.70 -13.28 -15.89
CA HIS A 94 31.55 -14.67 -15.47
C HIS A 94 30.11 -15.07 -15.85
N PRO A 95 29.84 -16.30 -16.33
CA PRO A 95 28.47 -16.80 -16.52
C PRO A 95 27.81 -16.91 -15.13
N ALA A 96 27.41 -15.77 -14.59
CA ALA A 96 26.65 -15.66 -13.37
C ALA A 96 25.24 -16.10 -13.73
N ASP A 97 24.81 -17.20 -13.12
CA ASP A 97 23.40 -17.56 -13.04
C ASP A 97 22.64 -16.29 -12.59
N PRO A 98 21.67 -15.78 -13.37
CA PRO A 98 21.02 -14.54 -13.04
C PRO A 98 20.32 -14.70 -11.68
N SER A 99 20.76 -13.93 -10.68
CA SER A 99 20.13 -13.90 -9.34
C SER A 99 18.65 -13.47 -9.38
N VAL A 100 18.14 -13.03 -10.54
CA VAL A 100 16.75 -12.66 -10.74
C VAL A 100 16.22 -13.25 -12.05
N SER A 101 15.10 -13.97 -11.95
CA SER A 101 14.29 -14.43 -13.09
C SER A 101 12.96 -13.67 -13.15
N LEU A 102 12.57 -13.17 -14.32
CA LEU A 102 11.32 -12.43 -14.49
C LEU A 102 10.22 -13.31 -15.10
N TYR A 103 9.05 -13.32 -14.48
CA TYR A 103 7.87 -14.06 -14.93
C TYR A 103 6.77 -13.09 -15.30
N GLN A 104 6.28 -13.19 -16.54
CA GLN A 104 5.06 -12.49 -16.94
C GLN A 104 3.88 -13.45 -16.89
N GLY A 105 2.80 -13.03 -16.25
CA GLY A 105 1.60 -13.83 -16.08
C GLY A 105 0.34 -13.00 -16.19
N THR A 106 -0.79 -13.65 -15.95
CA THR A 106 -2.07 -12.96 -15.87
C THR A 106 -2.82 -13.46 -14.65
N VAL A 107 -3.24 -12.54 -13.78
CA VAL A 107 -4.04 -12.85 -12.60
C VAL A 107 -5.50 -12.53 -12.92
N TRP A 108 -6.39 -13.36 -12.40
CA TRP A 108 -7.82 -13.16 -12.44
C TRP A 108 -8.32 -13.09 -11.00
N HIS A 109 -9.01 -12.00 -10.69
CA HIS A 109 -9.68 -11.81 -9.41
C HIS A 109 -11.18 -11.96 -9.60
N GLU A 110 -11.81 -12.67 -8.68
CA GLU A 110 -13.26 -12.85 -8.64
C GLU A 110 -13.77 -12.62 -7.23
N ARG A 111 -14.62 -11.61 -7.07
CA ARG A 111 -15.41 -11.39 -5.87
C ARG A 111 -16.83 -11.83 -6.15
N ARG A 112 -17.33 -12.82 -5.41
CA ARG A 112 -18.65 -13.42 -5.66
C ARG A 112 -19.82 -12.74 -4.95
N ARG A 113 -19.55 -11.95 -3.89
CA ARG A 113 -20.56 -11.27 -3.06
C ARG A 113 -20.07 -9.92 -2.51
N PRO A 114 -20.98 -8.98 -2.20
CA PRO A 114 -22.44 -9.06 -2.38
C PRO A 114 -22.87 -9.02 -3.86
N VAL A 115 -22.12 -8.31 -4.71
CA VAL A 115 -22.28 -8.29 -6.17
C VAL A 115 -21.09 -9.02 -6.81
N HIS A 116 -21.34 -9.75 -7.88
CA HIS A 116 -20.29 -10.45 -8.63
C HIS A 116 -19.45 -9.45 -9.41
N HIS A 117 -18.15 -9.49 -9.19
CA HIS A 117 -17.16 -8.73 -9.95
C HIS A 117 -15.99 -9.65 -10.28
N SER A 118 -15.59 -9.65 -11.54
CA SER A 118 -14.40 -10.36 -11.97
C SER A 118 -13.57 -9.51 -12.91
N PHE A 119 -12.26 -9.50 -12.72
CA PHE A 119 -11.34 -8.75 -13.59
C PHE A 119 -10.05 -9.55 -13.78
N LYS A 120 -9.41 -9.34 -14.93
CA LYS A 120 -8.20 -10.03 -15.34
C LYS A 120 -7.16 -8.99 -15.75
N TYR A 121 -5.94 -9.11 -15.24
CA TYR A 121 -4.87 -8.16 -15.53
C TYR A 121 -3.50 -8.84 -15.57
N THR A 122 -2.61 -8.26 -16.38
CA THR A 122 -1.24 -8.72 -16.54
C THR A 122 -0.42 -8.36 -15.31
N VAL A 123 0.42 -9.30 -14.89
CA VAL A 123 1.37 -9.12 -13.78
C VAL A 123 2.78 -9.47 -14.23
N ARG A 124 3.77 -8.91 -13.56
CA ARG A 124 5.18 -9.23 -13.75
C ARG A 124 5.79 -9.49 -12.39
N TYR A 125 6.17 -10.73 -12.15
CA TYR A 125 6.87 -11.16 -10.95
C TYR A 125 8.36 -11.25 -11.19
N ALA A 126 9.13 -10.96 -10.16
CA ALA A 126 10.55 -11.27 -10.07
C ALA A 126 10.74 -12.40 -9.07
N LEU A 127 11.39 -13.49 -9.50
CA LEU A 127 11.94 -14.51 -8.63
C LEU A 127 13.40 -14.15 -8.35
N VAL A 128 13.68 -13.76 -7.13
CA VAL A 128 14.99 -13.32 -6.67
C VAL A 128 15.61 -14.42 -5.84
N ASP A 129 16.79 -14.88 -6.22
CA ASP A 129 17.66 -15.68 -5.35
C ASP A 129 18.26 -14.75 -4.30
N LEU A 130 17.79 -14.87 -3.06
CA LEU A 130 18.21 -13.97 -1.99
C LEU A 130 19.66 -14.22 -1.53
N ASP A 131 20.23 -15.39 -1.81
CA ASP A 131 21.59 -15.74 -1.41
C ASP A 131 22.64 -15.25 -2.41
N HIS A 132 22.28 -15.20 -3.69
CA HIS A 132 23.13 -14.68 -4.76
C HIS A 132 22.83 -13.21 -5.11
N SER A 133 21.80 -12.61 -4.50
CA SER A 133 21.54 -11.17 -4.63
C SER A 133 22.53 -10.35 -3.80
N SER A 134 23.00 -9.23 -4.36
CA SER A 134 23.91 -8.31 -3.65
C SER A 134 23.24 -7.57 -2.49
N HIS A 135 21.92 -7.39 -2.56
CA HIS A 135 21.12 -6.78 -1.52
C HIS A 135 19.69 -7.31 -1.61
N ALA A 136 19.09 -7.65 -0.46
CA ALA A 136 17.67 -8.02 -0.41
C ALA A 136 16.82 -6.81 -0.84
N PRO A 137 15.72 -6.99 -1.57
CA PRO A 137 14.86 -5.87 -1.92
C PRO A 137 14.38 -5.15 -0.65
N HIS A 138 14.25 -3.83 -0.73
CA HIS A 138 13.70 -3.04 0.36
C HIS A 138 12.30 -3.56 0.73
N ASP A 139 11.99 -3.55 2.03
CA ASP A 139 10.72 -4.03 2.61
C ASP A 139 10.46 -5.55 2.51
N HIS A 140 11.50 -6.34 2.23
CA HIS A 140 11.44 -7.80 2.26
C HIS A 140 12.43 -8.39 3.26
N LEU A 141 12.11 -9.58 3.78
CA LEU A 141 13.01 -10.36 4.62
C LEU A 141 14.32 -10.70 3.91
N SER A 142 15.42 -10.68 4.66
CA SER A 142 16.69 -11.24 4.20
C SER A 142 16.60 -12.77 4.08
N ALA A 143 17.53 -13.38 3.33
CA ALA A 143 17.64 -14.83 3.24
C ALA A 143 17.76 -15.50 4.63
N ASN A 144 18.53 -14.88 5.54
CA ASN A 144 18.75 -15.40 6.89
C ASN A 144 17.48 -15.29 7.75
N ASP A 145 16.76 -14.18 7.68
CA ASP A 145 15.49 -14.03 8.41
C ASP A 145 14.44 -15.01 7.91
N ALA A 146 14.37 -15.21 6.60
CA ALA A 146 13.46 -16.16 5.99
C ALA A 146 13.77 -17.60 6.45
N ARG A 147 15.05 -18.02 6.44
CA ARG A 147 15.48 -19.33 6.98
C ARG A 147 15.11 -19.51 8.45
N LEU A 148 15.38 -18.49 9.27
CA LEU A 148 15.10 -18.54 10.70
C LEU A 148 13.61 -18.76 10.97
N ARG A 149 12.74 -18.03 10.24
CA ARG A 149 11.28 -18.17 10.35
C ARG A 149 10.77 -19.50 9.81
N ALA A 150 11.32 -19.96 8.69
CA ALA A 150 10.93 -21.21 8.05
C ALA A 150 11.53 -22.47 8.71
N ARG A 151 12.57 -22.31 9.55
CA ARG A 151 13.39 -23.38 10.14
C ARG A 151 14.00 -24.28 9.06
N THR A 152 14.66 -23.65 8.09
CA THR A 152 15.31 -24.29 6.94
C THR A 152 16.79 -23.89 6.86
N SER A 153 17.61 -24.73 6.21
CA SER A 153 19.06 -24.50 6.10
C SER A 153 19.55 -24.16 4.68
N GLY A 154 18.71 -24.36 3.67
CA GLY A 154 19.08 -24.23 2.26
C GLY A 154 18.79 -22.88 1.63
N PRO A 155 18.83 -22.79 0.28
CA PRO A 155 18.63 -21.54 -0.44
C PRO A 155 17.22 -20.98 -0.25
N VAL A 156 17.10 -19.66 -0.37
CA VAL A 156 15.83 -18.95 -0.29
C VAL A 156 15.57 -18.15 -1.55
N PHE A 157 14.41 -18.37 -2.16
CA PHE A 157 13.94 -17.60 -3.31
C PHE A 157 12.72 -16.78 -2.94
N LEU A 158 12.69 -15.53 -3.37
CA LEU A 158 11.58 -14.60 -3.19
C LEU A 158 10.88 -14.35 -4.52
N LEU A 159 9.59 -14.65 -4.60
CA LEU A 159 8.72 -14.26 -5.71
C LEU A 159 7.89 -13.05 -5.29
N THR A 160 8.14 -11.90 -5.92
CA THR A 160 7.53 -10.61 -5.57
C THR A 160 7.22 -9.79 -6.82
N ILE A 161 6.34 -8.78 -6.70
CA ILE A 161 6.18 -7.72 -7.70
C ILE A 161 6.99 -6.51 -7.21
N PRO A 162 8.10 -6.15 -7.87
CA PRO A 162 8.91 -5.01 -7.45
C PRO A 162 8.10 -3.70 -7.46
N PRO A 163 8.37 -2.76 -6.53
CA PRO A 163 7.74 -1.44 -6.53
C PRO A 163 7.91 -0.73 -7.86
N SER A 164 6.87 -0.03 -8.33
CA SER A 164 6.89 0.73 -9.57
C SER A 164 6.41 2.15 -9.33
N VAL A 165 7.22 3.14 -9.72
CA VAL A 165 6.89 4.58 -9.60
C VAL A 165 6.51 4.98 -8.16
N GLY A 166 7.14 4.35 -7.17
CA GLY A 166 6.88 4.61 -5.74
C GLY A 166 5.61 3.93 -5.18
N TYR A 167 4.92 3.10 -5.97
CA TYR A 167 3.79 2.31 -5.52
C TYR A 167 4.14 0.84 -5.42
N GLU A 168 3.77 0.23 -4.31
CA GLU A 168 3.85 -1.22 -4.13
C GLU A 168 2.48 -1.82 -4.43
N GLN A 169 2.38 -2.44 -5.62
CA GLN A 169 1.18 -3.17 -6.04
C GLN A 169 1.45 -4.66 -5.98
N ASN A 170 1.95 -5.11 -4.83
CA ASN A 170 2.28 -6.50 -4.63
C ASN A 170 1.15 -7.20 -3.86
N PRO A 171 0.30 -8.00 -4.52
CA PRO A 171 -0.82 -8.65 -3.85
C PRO A 171 -0.34 -9.70 -2.83
N LEU A 172 0.88 -10.24 -2.99
CA LEU A 172 1.49 -11.24 -2.11
C LEU A 172 2.97 -11.47 -2.48
N SER A 173 3.87 -11.39 -1.50
CA SER A 173 5.25 -11.88 -1.63
C SER A 173 5.35 -13.33 -1.14
N LEU A 174 6.02 -14.20 -1.92
CA LEU A 174 6.21 -15.60 -1.57
C LEU A 174 7.68 -15.94 -1.37
N TYR A 175 8.00 -16.61 -0.27
CA TYR A 175 9.33 -17.13 0.04
C TYR A 175 9.34 -18.64 -0.11
N TYR A 176 10.17 -19.15 -1.01
CA TYR A 176 10.45 -20.58 -1.18
C TYR A 176 11.72 -20.92 -0.40
N CYS A 177 11.57 -21.65 0.70
CA CYS A 177 12.66 -22.00 1.60
C CYS A 177 12.99 -23.49 1.45
N TYR A 178 14.21 -23.77 0.99
CA TYR A 178 14.72 -25.11 0.78
C TYR A 178 15.53 -25.60 1.99
N ASP A 179 15.65 -26.91 2.13
CA ASP A 179 16.63 -27.54 3.02
C ASP A 179 17.80 -28.14 2.22
N LEU A 180 18.97 -28.21 2.86
CA LEU A 180 20.13 -28.90 2.32
C LEU A 180 20.23 -30.28 2.96
N GLU A 181 19.64 -31.29 2.33
CA GLU A 181 19.87 -32.69 2.66
C GLU A 181 20.89 -33.25 1.65
N GLY A 182 22.18 -33.20 2.01
CA GLY A 182 23.27 -33.61 1.13
C GLY A 182 23.43 -32.70 -0.10
N SER A 183 23.42 -33.27 -1.30
CA SER A 183 23.53 -32.52 -2.57
C SER A 183 22.17 -32.15 -3.19
N THR A 184 21.06 -32.47 -2.53
CA THR A 184 19.71 -32.22 -3.06
C THR A 184 19.04 -31.06 -2.32
N HIS A 185 18.50 -30.12 -3.09
CA HIS A 185 17.66 -29.05 -2.56
C HIS A 185 16.22 -29.53 -2.52
N SER A 186 15.65 -29.71 -1.34
CA SER A 186 14.24 -30.06 -1.17
C SER A 186 13.45 -28.85 -0.69
N LEU A 187 12.36 -28.51 -1.37
CA LEU A 187 11.50 -27.40 -0.94
C LEU A 187 10.76 -27.83 0.35
N LYS A 188 11.09 -27.18 1.47
CA LYS A 188 10.58 -27.57 2.80
C LYS A 188 9.43 -26.69 3.27
N ARG A 189 9.48 -25.39 2.95
CA ARG A 189 8.47 -24.43 3.38
C ARG A 189 8.23 -23.36 2.32
N CYS A 190 6.99 -22.93 2.23
CA CYS A 190 6.61 -21.70 1.55
C CYS A 190 5.99 -20.74 2.57
N MET A 191 6.49 -19.51 2.64
CA MET A 191 5.90 -18.45 3.45
C MET A 191 5.31 -17.39 2.55
N ALA A 192 4.22 -16.77 2.99
CA ALA A 192 3.62 -15.65 2.31
C ALA A 192 3.68 -14.41 3.21
N GLU A 193 4.10 -13.30 2.64
CA GLU A 193 4.07 -11.98 3.24
C GLU A 193 3.00 -11.15 2.52
N GLU A 194 1.99 -10.71 3.27
CA GLU A 194 0.99 -9.78 2.78
C GLU A 194 1.46 -8.35 3.02
N LEU A 195 1.19 -7.45 2.06
CA LEU A 195 1.41 -6.01 2.23
C LEU A 195 0.69 -5.57 3.52
N PHE A 196 1.39 -4.85 4.40
CA PHE A 196 1.04 -4.57 5.82
C PHE A 196 1.48 -5.62 6.86
N GLY A 197 2.58 -6.34 6.62
CA GLY A 197 3.41 -6.91 7.70
C GLY A 197 2.84 -8.12 8.43
N ASN A 198 1.75 -8.71 7.95
CA ASN A 198 1.20 -9.95 8.47
C ASN A 198 1.79 -11.13 7.69
N LEU A 199 2.55 -11.98 8.39
CA LEU A 199 3.14 -13.20 7.83
C LEU A 199 2.13 -14.36 7.91
N LEU A 200 1.71 -14.88 6.77
CA LEU A 200 0.88 -16.07 6.68
C LEU A 200 1.77 -17.27 6.36
N GLN A 201 1.87 -18.23 7.29
CA GLN A 201 2.62 -19.47 7.06
C GLN A 201 1.70 -20.55 6.49
N ALA A 202 1.98 -20.99 5.26
CA ALA A 202 1.43 -22.24 4.74
C ALA A 202 2.33 -23.41 5.18
N LYS A 203 1.73 -24.51 5.63
CA LYS A 203 2.44 -25.76 5.90
C LYS A 203 2.07 -26.73 4.78
N MET A 204 3.06 -27.16 4.01
CA MET A 204 2.91 -28.27 3.08
C MET A 204 3.00 -29.59 3.84
#